data_AF-A0A2G8T0D1-F1
#
_entry.id   AF-A0A2G8T0D1-F1
#
_cell.length_a   1.000
_cell.length_b   1.000
_cell.length_c   1.000
_cell.angle_alpha   90.00
_cell.angle_beta   90.00
_cell.angle_gamma   90.00
#
_symmetry.space_group_name_H-M   'P 1'
#
loop_
_entity.id
_entity.type
_entity.pdbx_description
1 polymer ?
#
loop_
_entity_poly.entity_id
_entity_poly.type
_entity_poly.pdbx_seq_one_letter_code
_entity_poly.pdbx_strand_id
1 'polypeptide(L)'
;MENDEKAVLWRERVAQWRASGRSQRAFALDQGYPQRQLNYWARRLAAQDATPALLPVAIKRAVSAAPAMSLRSPSGWTVMLPPELPTSWVAELLRGLA
;
A
#
# COMPACT_ATOMS: atom_id res chain seq x y z
N MET A 1 30.20 26.22 1.84
CA MET A 1 29.07 27.08 2.25
C MET A 1 28.08 27.34 1.11
N GLU A 2 28.54 27.50 -0.14
CA GLU A 2 27.67 27.75 -1.32
C GLU A 2 26.62 26.67 -1.63
N ASN A 3 26.86 25.41 -1.24
CA ASN A 3 25.94 24.31 -1.55
C ASN A 3 24.73 24.25 -0.59
N ASP A 4 24.90 24.71 0.65
CA ASP A 4 23.84 24.68 1.67
C ASP A 4 22.86 25.84 1.48
N GLU A 5 23.35 27.02 1.10
CA GLU A 5 22.52 28.17 0.73
C GLU A 5 21.64 27.85 -0.48
N LYS A 6 22.20 27.19 -1.50
CA LYS A 6 21.43 26.68 -2.64
C LYS A 6 20.38 25.68 -2.20
N ALA A 7 20.71 24.77 -1.27
CA ALA A 7 19.75 23.79 -0.77
C ALA A 7 18.58 24.45 -0.02
N VAL A 8 18.82 25.51 0.77
CA VAL A 8 17.77 26.27 1.45
C VAL A 8 16.83 26.93 0.45
N LEU A 9 17.38 27.65 -0.53
CA LEU A 9 16.62 28.31 -1.58
C LEU A 9 15.77 27.33 -2.40
N TRP A 10 16.33 26.16 -2.73
CA TRP A 10 15.59 25.14 -3.47
C TRP A 10 14.53 24.43 -2.62
N ARG A 11 14.72 24.35 -1.30
CA ARG A 11 13.69 23.83 -0.38
C ARG A 11 12.44 24.71 -0.39
N GLU A 12 12.62 26.03 -0.31
CA GLU A 12 11.51 26.99 -0.39
C GLU A 12 10.78 26.90 -1.73
N ARG A 13 11.51 26.87 -2.85
CA ARG A 13 10.94 26.75 -4.20
C ARG A 13 10.16 25.46 -4.39
N VAL A 14 10.69 24.34 -3.90
CA VAL A 14 9.99 23.04 -3.95
C VAL A 14 8.74 23.05 -3.08
N ALA A 15 8.77 23.71 -1.92
CA ALA A 15 7.59 23.88 -1.07
C ALA A 15 6.50 24.70 -1.76
N GLN A 16 6.87 25.84 -2.37
CA GLN A 16 5.95 26.68 -3.16
C GLN A 16 5.35 25.90 -4.34
N TRP A 17 6.18 25.12 -5.05
CA TRP A 17 5.71 24.26 -6.13
C TRP A 17 4.67 23.25 -5.63
N ARG A 18 4.96 22.51 -4.57
CA ARG A 18 4.06 21.50 -3.98
C ARG A 18 2.74 22.12 -3.52
N ALA A 19 2.79 23.30 -2.91
CA ALA A 19 1.60 24.03 -2.47
C ALA A 19 0.76 24.57 -3.64
N SER A 20 1.38 24.89 -4.77
CA SER A 20 0.68 25.46 -5.94
C SER A 20 -0.27 24.49 -6.65
N GLY A 21 -0.08 23.17 -6.49
CA GLY A 21 -0.82 22.14 -7.24
C GLY A 21 -0.55 22.13 -8.76
N ARG A 22 0.35 22.97 -9.27
CA ARG A 22 0.69 23.07 -10.70
C ARG A 22 1.68 21.98 -11.11
N SER A 23 1.69 21.63 -12.40
CA SER A 23 2.72 20.75 -12.94
C SER A 23 4.11 21.39 -12.83
N GLN A 24 5.16 20.57 -12.68
CA GLN A 24 6.54 21.06 -12.58
C GLN A 24 6.92 21.98 -13.74
N ARG A 25 6.48 21.63 -14.96
CA ARG A 25 6.75 22.43 -16.16
C ARG A 25 6.09 23.79 -16.08
N ALA A 26 4.80 23.84 -15.74
CA ALA A 26 4.06 25.10 -15.65
C ALA A 26 4.64 26.02 -14.57
N PHE A 27 4.98 25.46 -13.40
CA PHE A 27 5.56 26.23 -12.30
C PHE A 27 6.98 26.73 -12.62
N ALA A 28 7.83 25.89 -13.20
CA ALA A 28 9.20 26.27 -13.55
C ALA A 28 9.25 27.33 -14.66
N LEU A 29 8.36 27.26 -15.65
CA LEU A 29 8.23 28.26 -16.70
C LEU A 29 7.81 29.63 -16.13
N ASP A 30 6.81 29.64 -15.25
CA ASP A 30 6.29 30.85 -14.61
C ASP A 30 7.35 31.56 -13.73
N GLN A 31 8.17 30.77 -13.05
CA GLN A 31 9.20 31.27 -12.14
C GLN A 31 10.57 31.49 -12.80
N GLY A 32 10.69 31.24 -14.11
CA GLY A 32 11.90 31.54 -14.89
C GLY A 32 13.12 30.65 -14.63
N TYR A 33 12.95 29.42 -14.12
CA TYR A 33 14.06 28.49 -13.94
C TYR A 33 13.84 27.15 -14.64
N PRO A 34 14.92 26.38 -14.92
CA PRO A 34 14.79 25.12 -15.65
C PRO A 34 14.03 24.05 -14.86
N GLN A 35 13.05 23.40 -15.51
CA GLN A 35 12.30 22.26 -14.94
C GLN A 35 13.24 21.16 -14.43
N ARG A 36 14.36 20.90 -15.12
CA ARG A 36 15.35 19.88 -14.70
C ARG A 36 15.90 20.14 -13.30
N GLN A 37 16.10 21.41 -12.93
CA GLN A 37 16.62 21.78 -11.62
C GLN A 37 15.55 21.57 -10.53
N LEU A 38 14.31 21.97 -10.82
CA LEU A 38 13.18 21.71 -9.91
C LEU A 38 13.00 20.20 -9.66
N ASN A 39 13.06 19.37 -10.71
CA ASN A 39 12.95 17.93 -10.57
C ASN A 39 14.12 17.34 -9.76
N TYR A 40 15.35 17.75 -10.06
CA TYR A 40 16.54 17.32 -9.32
C TYR A 40 16.41 17.59 -7.82
N TRP A 41 16.08 18.83 -7.45
CA TRP A 41 15.95 19.22 -6.05
C TRP A 41 14.74 18.59 -5.37
N ALA A 42 13.60 18.45 -6.07
CA ALA A 42 12.42 17.78 -5.53
C ALA A 42 12.72 16.32 -5.14
N ARG A 43 13.45 15.59 -6.00
CA ARG A 43 13.88 14.20 -5.71
C ARG A 43 14.89 14.14 -4.58
N ARG A 44 15.90 15.01 -4.60
CA ARG A 44 16.94 15.05 -3.57
C ARG A 44 16.37 15.35 -2.18
N LEU A 45 15.44 16.32 -2.08
CA LEU A 45 14.78 16.67 -0.83
C LEU A 45 13.83 15.57 -0.35
N ALA A 46 13.06 14.95 -1.25
CA ALA A 46 12.21 13.82 -0.90
C ALA A 46 13.01 12.62 -0.34
N ALA A 47 14.23 12.37 -0.85
CA ALA A 47 15.10 11.33 -0.31
C ALA A 47 15.70 11.66 1.07
N GLN A 48 15.85 12.94 1.40
CA GLN A 48 16.27 13.40 2.73
C GLN A 48 15.12 13.36 3.73
N ASP A 49 13.90 13.69 3.28
CA ASP A 49 12.68 13.67 4.10
C ASP A 49 12.12 12.25 4.29
N ALA A 50 12.52 11.29 3.44
CA ALA A 50 12.14 9.89 3.54
C ALA A 50 12.81 9.23 4.76
N THR A 51 12.30 9.55 5.93
CA THR A 51 12.31 8.59 7.03
C THR A 51 11.59 7.33 6.53
N PRO A 52 12.17 6.13 6.64
CA PRO A 52 11.47 4.90 6.27
C PRO A 52 10.21 4.79 7.14
N ALA A 53 9.07 5.15 6.57
CA ALA A 53 7.80 5.14 7.25
C ALA A 53 7.34 3.68 7.36
N LEU A 54 7.66 3.03 8.48
CA LEU A 54 7.01 1.79 8.87
C LEU A 54 5.56 2.14 9.23
N LEU A 55 4.62 1.77 8.36
CA LEU A 55 3.20 1.90 8.66
C LEU A 55 2.78 0.76 9.61
N PRO A 56 2.18 1.06 10.78
CA PRO A 56 1.70 0.02 11.68
C PRO A 56 0.53 -0.73 11.03
N VAL A 57 0.71 -2.04 10.81
CA VAL A 57 -0.36 -2.94 10.34
C VAL A 57 -1.00 -3.59 11.57
N ALA A 58 -2.25 -3.24 11.85
CA ALA A 58 -3.03 -3.89 12.89
C ALA A 58 -3.69 -5.17 12.33
N ILE A 59 -3.24 -6.34 12.80
CA ILE A 59 -3.91 -7.61 12.51
C ILE A 59 -5.12 -7.72 13.43
N LYS A 60 -6.33 -7.58 12.87
CA LYS A 60 -7.56 -7.87 13.62
C LYS A 60 -7.62 -9.37 13.88
N ARG A 61 -7.59 -9.77 15.15
CA ARG A 61 -7.86 -11.15 15.55
C ARG A 61 -9.26 -11.51 15.07
N ALA A 62 -9.35 -12.42 14.11
CA ALA A 62 -10.62 -13.02 13.74
C ALA A 62 -11.18 -13.68 15.01
N VAL A 63 -12.37 -13.25 15.43
CA VAL A 63 -13.15 -14.00 16.42
C VAL A 63 -13.33 -15.38 15.82
N SER A 64 -12.81 -16.40 16.49
CA SER A 64 -12.97 -17.77 16.06
C SER A 64 -14.47 -18.07 16.04
N ALA A 65 -15.08 -18.02 14.85
CA ALA A 65 -16.31 -18.77 14.63
C ALA A 65 -15.99 -20.23 14.98
N ALA A 66 -16.96 -20.94 15.55
CA ALA A 66 -16.83 -22.36 15.88
C ALA A 66 -16.19 -23.12 14.69
N PRO A 67 -15.30 -24.09 14.94
CA PRO A 67 -14.44 -24.63 13.89
C PRO A 67 -15.29 -25.21 12.76
N ALA A 68 -15.32 -24.52 11.63
CA ALA A 68 -15.89 -25.03 10.41
C ALA A 68 -15.05 -26.25 9.99
N MET A 69 -15.70 -27.37 9.73
CA MET A 69 -15.04 -28.59 9.29
C MET A 69 -14.52 -28.41 7.86
N SER A 70 -13.32 -28.90 7.55
CA SER A 70 -12.75 -28.83 6.20
C SER A 70 -12.68 -30.21 5.58
N LEU A 71 -13.38 -30.41 4.46
CA LEU A 71 -13.31 -31.62 3.65
C LEU A 71 -12.35 -31.39 2.49
N ARG A 72 -11.37 -32.29 2.32
CA ARG A 72 -10.38 -32.22 1.24
C ARG A 72 -10.44 -33.48 0.39
N SER A 73 -10.33 -33.34 -0.92
CA SER A 73 -10.28 -34.47 -1.83
C SER A 73 -8.87 -34.77 -2.35
N PRO A 74 -8.63 -35.99 -2.86
CA PRO A 74 -7.40 -36.32 -3.57
C PRO A 74 -7.16 -35.48 -4.82
N SER A 75 -8.22 -34.98 -5.47
CA SER A 75 -8.14 -34.12 -6.66
C SER A 75 -7.86 -32.65 -6.35
N GLY A 76 -7.72 -32.29 -5.07
CA GLY A 76 -7.24 -30.97 -4.63
C GLY A 76 -8.33 -29.95 -4.30
N TRP A 77 -9.61 -30.31 -4.37
CA TRP A 77 -10.67 -29.42 -3.92
C TRP A 77 -10.79 -29.43 -2.39
N THR A 78 -11.21 -28.30 -1.82
CA THR A 78 -11.44 -28.14 -0.38
C THR A 78 -12.79 -27.46 -0.15
N VAL A 79 -13.63 -28.04 0.69
CA VAL A 79 -14.93 -27.50 1.09
C VAL A 79 -14.92 -27.19 2.58
N MET A 80 -15.39 -25.99 2.95
CA MET A 80 -15.62 -25.62 4.34
C MET A 80 -17.09 -25.83 4.70
N LEU A 81 -17.31 -26.52 5.80
CA LEU A 81 -18.61 -26.95 6.28
C LEU A 81 -18.93 -26.24 7.61
N PRO A 82 -20.12 -25.61 7.74
CA PRO A 82 -20.53 -25.03 9.00
C PRO A 82 -20.68 -26.10 10.11
N PRO A 83 -20.39 -25.75 11.37
CA PRO A 83 -20.43 -26.71 12.48
C PRO A 83 -21.84 -27.21 12.82
N GLU A 84 -22.90 -26.50 12.42
CA GLU A 84 -24.29 -26.84 12.70
C GLU A 84 -24.92 -27.85 11.72
N LEU A 85 -24.10 -28.50 10.87
CA LEU A 85 -24.63 -29.45 9.87
C LEU A 85 -25.05 -30.80 10.48
N PRO A 86 -26.22 -31.34 10.09
CA PRO A 86 -26.61 -32.70 10.46
C PRO A 86 -25.63 -33.74 9.95
N THR A 87 -25.29 -34.72 10.80
CA THR A 87 -24.38 -35.82 10.45
C THR A 87 -24.89 -36.66 9.27
N SER A 88 -26.22 -36.80 9.13
CA SER A 88 -26.84 -37.51 8.01
C SER A 88 -26.53 -36.85 6.66
N TRP A 89 -26.58 -35.52 6.60
CA TRP A 89 -26.27 -34.76 5.39
C TRP A 89 -24.80 -34.91 4.99
N VAL A 90 -23.89 -34.86 5.96
CA VAL A 90 -22.46 -35.09 5.70
C VAL A 90 -22.24 -36.52 5.19
N ALA A 91 -22.93 -37.51 5.74
CA ALA A 91 -22.84 -38.89 5.27
C ALA A 91 -23.35 -39.05 3.83
N GLU A 92 -24.45 -38.37 3.46
CA GLU A 92 -24.94 -38.35 2.07
C GLU A 92 -23.95 -37.68 1.12
N LEU A 93 -23.36 -36.54 1.52
CA LEU A 93 -22.32 -35.87 0.75
C LEU A 93 -21.12 -36.80 0.51
N LEU A 94 -20.63 -37.47 1.56
CA LEU A 94 -19.50 -38.41 1.44
C LEU A 94 -19.82 -39.61 0.54
N ARG A 95 -21.07 -40.12 0.56
CA ARG A 95 -21.50 -41.19 -0.34
C ARG A 95 -21.61 -40.73 -1.80
N GLY A 96 -21.99 -39.48 -2.05
CA GLY A 96 -22.07 -38.93 -3.40
C GLY A 96 -20.72 -38.53 -4.01
N LEU A 97 -19.66 -38.50 -3.19
CA LEU A 97 -18.29 -38.18 -3.61
C LEU A 97 -17.38 -39.41 -3.76
N ALA A 98 -17.86 -40.58 -3.32
CA ALA A 98 -17.23 -41.89 -3.55
C ALA A 98 -17.44 -42.35 -4.99
#